data_AF-A0A936Q2N8-F1
#
_entry.id   AF-A0A936Q2N8-F1
#
_cell.length_a   1.000
_cell.length_b   1.000
_cell.length_c   1.000
_cell.angle_alpha   90.00
_cell.angle_beta   90.00
_cell.angle_gamma   90.00
#
_symmetry.space_group_name_H-M   'P 1'
#
loop_
_entity.id
_entity.type
_entity.pdbx_description
1 polymer ?
#
loop_
_entity_poly.entity_id
_entity_poly.type
_entity_poly.pdbx_seq_one_letter_code
_entity_poly.pdbx_strand_id
1 'polypeptide(L)'
;MCLLTRTDAMPGSSFSLPAKRTCPGVVLTPTSVCSACYADERKRYRWRTVKLAQDRRLAWTVHALTSGRFAPVVTELISRRDERHFRLHDSGDFFSPPYVDAWYEIALALPEVSFWAPTRSWAIHGQVRPDDDPLLASLRRLAFLPNVTVRPSALLIDGDPPVIPGLHAGSSVTTDPARSTCPKYLRSPPACGDCRRCWAEPLKPVVYLKH
;
A
#
# COMPACT_ATOMS: atom_id res chain seq x y z
N MET A 1 19.24 10.34 5.26
CA MET A 1 18.57 9.28 4.46
C MET A 1 17.15 9.74 4.17
N CYS A 2 16.70 9.73 2.91
CA CYS A 2 15.33 10.12 2.59
C CYS A 2 14.36 8.96 2.90
N LEU A 3 13.52 9.13 3.93
CA LEU A 3 12.56 8.12 4.37
C LEU A 3 11.36 8.02 3.44
N LEU A 4 10.84 9.15 2.95
CA LEU A 4 9.77 9.14 1.96
C LEU A 4 10.32 8.91 0.54
N THR A 5 9.57 8.19 -0.28
CA THR A 5 9.79 8.08 -1.73
C THR A 5 8.83 8.98 -2.49
N ARG A 6 9.12 9.27 -3.76
CA ARG A 6 8.21 9.99 -4.66
C ARG A 6 7.77 9.05 -5.77
N THR A 7 6.48 9.04 -6.07
CA THR A 7 5.91 8.22 -7.15
C THR A 7 5.67 9.05 -8.41
N ASP A 8 5.96 8.48 -9.57
CA ASP A 8 5.85 9.18 -10.87
C ASP A 8 4.40 9.18 -11.37
N ALA A 9 3.80 7.98 -11.52
CA ALA A 9 2.48 7.81 -12.12
C ALA A 9 1.32 8.24 -11.20
N MET A 10 1.60 8.37 -9.91
CA MET A 10 0.68 8.86 -8.91
C MET A 10 1.39 10.01 -8.20
N PRO A 11 0.97 11.27 -8.37
CA PRO A 11 1.68 12.38 -7.77
C PRO A 11 1.55 12.30 -6.23
N GLY A 12 2.69 12.29 -5.54
CA GLY A 12 2.75 12.29 -4.08
C GLY A 12 3.95 11.54 -3.53
N SER A 13 4.13 11.67 -2.23
CA SER A 13 5.09 10.94 -1.43
C SER A 13 4.52 9.59 -1.00
N SER A 14 5.41 8.64 -0.70
CA SER A 14 5.06 7.32 -0.21
C SER A 14 6.12 6.78 0.75
N PHE A 15 5.85 5.65 1.39
CA PHE A 15 6.76 4.96 2.29
C PHE A 15 7.11 3.57 1.74
N SER A 16 8.18 3.50 0.97
CA SER A 16 8.58 2.29 0.25
C SER A 16 9.29 1.24 1.11
N LEU A 17 8.77 0.03 1.23
CA LEU A 17 9.45 -1.08 1.91
C LEU A 17 9.89 -2.19 0.95
N PRO A 18 10.83 -3.07 1.34
CA PRO A 18 11.22 -4.22 0.52
C PRO A 18 10.02 -5.13 0.24
N ALA A 19 9.55 -5.15 -1.01
CA ALA A 19 8.50 -6.06 -1.47
C ALA A 19 8.89 -7.53 -1.20
N LYS A 20 7.88 -8.39 -1.04
CA LYS A 20 7.99 -9.82 -0.67
C LYS A 20 8.45 -10.03 0.77
N ARG A 21 9.53 -9.36 1.21
CA ARG A 21 10.07 -9.48 2.59
C ARG A 21 9.16 -8.86 3.64
N THR A 22 8.50 -7.76 3.31
CA THR A 22 7.52 -7.10 4.22
C THR A 22 6.09 -7.37 3.78
N CYS A 23 5.83 -8.45 3.03
CA CYS A 23 4.52 -8.76 2.46
C CYS A 23 4.05 -10.14 2.95
N PRO A 24 3.39 -10.23 4.11
CA PRO A 24 2.93 -11.52 4.64
C PRO A 24 1.95 -12.27 3.73
N GLY A 25 1.13 -11.54 2.96
CA GLY A 25 0.19 -12.10 1.98
C GLY A 25 0.80 -12.40 0.61
N VAL A 26 2.13 -12.51 0.52
CA VAL A 26 2.81 -12.81 -0.74
C VAL A 26 2.42 -14.19 -1.25
N VAL A 27 2.05 -14.25 -2.53
CA VAL A 27 1.82 -15.50 -3.28
C VAL A 27 2.75 -15.47 -4.49
N LEU A 28 3.54 -16.52 -4.72
CA LEU A 28 4.53 -16.58 -5.80
C LEU A 28 4.19 -17.68 -6.81
N THR A 29 3.12 -17.49 -7.57
CA THR A 29 2.71 -18.36 -8.68
C THR A 29 2.75 -17.57 -9.99
N PRO A 30 2.81 -18.20 -11.18
CA PRO A 30 2.86 -17.48 -12.46
C PRO A 30 1.73 -16.45 -12.68
N THR A 31 0.56 -16.70 -12.09
CA THR A 31 -0.62 -15.83 -12.20
C THR A 31 -0.75 -14.83 -11.05
N SER A 32 0.16 -14.84 -10.06
CA SER A 32 0.05 -13.95 -8.91
C SER A 32 0.54 -12.53 -9.23
N VAL A 33 -0.11 -11.54 -8.62
CA VAL A 33 0.31 -10.14 -8.75
C VAL A 33 1.70 -9.93 -8.14
N CYS A 34 2.09 -10.72 -7.15
CA CYS A 34 3.41 -10.61 -6.51
C CYS A 34 4.55 -11.27 -7.32
N SER A 35 4.25 -12.25 -8.18
CA SER A 35 5.22 -12.78 -9.14
C SER A 35 5.45 -11.81 -10.28
N ALA A 36 4.36 -11.23 -10.79
CA ALA A 36 4.40 -10.15 -11.76
C ALA A 36 4.52 -8.77 -11.10
N CYS A 37 5.04 -8.72 -9.85
CA CYS A 37 5.00 -7.49 -9.08
C CYS A 37 5.78 -6.44 -9.85
N TYR A 38 5.06 -5.37 -10.21
CA TYR A 38 5.54 -4.15 -10.82
C TYR A 38 6.92 -3.66 -10.34
N ALA A 39 7.27 -3.94 -9.07
CA ALA A 39 8.59 -3.72 -8.50
C ALA A 39 9.71 -4.50 -9.24
N ASP A 40 9.54 -5.80 -9.44
CA ASP A 40 10.54 -6.65 -10.07
C ASP A 40 10.55 -6.53 -11.61
N GLU A 41 9.39 -6.34 -12.24
CA GLU A 41 9.26 -6.32 -13.72
C GLU A 41 9.82 -5.04 -14.36
N ARG A 42 9.74 -3.87 -13.70
CA ARG A 42 10.34 -2.61 -14.21
C ARG A 42 11.85 -2.51 -14.04
N LYS A 43 12.53 -3.58 -13.61
CA LYS A 43 13.98 -3.64 -13.35
C LYS A 43 14.50 -2.59 -12.34
N ARG A 44 13.64 -1.77 -11.72
CA ARG A 44 14.06 -0.74 -10.73
C ARG A 44 14.66 -1.36 -9.47
N TYR A 45 14.24 -2.58 -9.12
CA TYR A 45 14.74 -3.35 -7.97
C TYR A 45 15.92 -4.26 -8.32
N ARG A 46 16.34 -4.31 -9.60
CA ARG A 46 17.65 -4.90 -9.96
C ARG A 46 18.80 -4.02 -9.48
N TRP A 47 18.59 -2.71 -9.41
CA TRP A 47 19.61 -1.77 -8.98
C TRP A 47 19.89 -1.96 -7.49
N ARG A 48 21.11 -2.39 -7.18
CA ARG A 48 21.61 -2.61 -5.82
C ARG A 48 21.34 -1.40 -4.91
N THR A 49 21.40 -0.18 -5.47
CA THR A 49 21.15 1.07 -4.75
C THR A 49 19.71 1.19 -4.23
N VAL A 50 18.71 0.77 -5.02
CA VAL A 50 17.30 0.79 -4.61
C VAL A 50 17.06 -0.22 -3.49
N LYS A 51 17.58 -1.45 -3.65
CA LYS A 51 17.51 -2.49 -2.61
C LYS A 51 18.15 -2.03 -1.30
N LEU A 52 19.37 -1.50 -1.37
CA LEU A 52 20.08 -0.97 -0.19
C LEU A 52 19.31 0.19 0.47
N ALA A 53 18.68 1.07 -0.31
CA ALA A 53 17.86 2.15 0.25
C ALA A 53 16.62 1.61 0.98
N GLN A 54 15.96 0.60 0.42
CA GLN A 54 14.82 -0.07 1.07
C GLN A 54 15.24 -0.87 2.31
N ASP A 55 16.39 -1.55 2.27
CA ASP A 55 16.93 -2.28 3.41
C ASP A 55 17.26 -1.34 4.56
N ARG A 56 17.90 -0.20 4.26
CA ARG A 56 18.15 0.85 5.26
C ARG A 56 16.84 1.41 5.82
N ARG A 57 15.81 1.58 4.99
CA ARG A 57 14.48 2.03 5.45
C ARG A 57 13.80 1.00 6.33
N LEU A 58 13.87 -0.28 5.99
CA LEU A 58 13.33 -1.36 6.81
C LEU A 58 14.07 -1.46 8.15
N ALA A 59 15.40 -1.43 8.14
CA ALA A 59 16.21 -1.45 9.36
C ALA A 59 15.89 -0.26 10.28
N TRP A 60 15.79 0.94 9.69
CA TRP A 60 15.33 2.13 10.42
C TRP A 60 13.91 1.95 10.95
N THR A 61 12.99 1.42 10.16
CA THR A 61 11.58 1.20 10.56
C THR A 61 11.50 0.30 11.77
N VAL A 62 12.16 -0.86 11.74
CA VAL A 62 12.16 -1.81 12.87
C VAL A 62 12.71 -1.16 14.13
N HIS A 63 13.85 -0.46 14.04
CA HIS A 63 14.44 0.24 15.19
C HIS A 63 13.56 1.39 15.71
N ALA A 64 12.95 2.15 14.80
CA ALA A 64 12.08 3.29 15.13
C ALA A 64 10.76 2.83 15.77
N LEU A 65 10.23 1.66 15.41
CA LEU A 65 9.06 1.07 16.07
C LEU A 65 9.38 0.69 17.51
N THR A 66 10.51 0.02 17.77
CA THR A 66 10.92 -0.38 19.13
C THR A 66 11.19 0.82 20.04
N SER A 67 11.66 1.94 19.46
CA SER A 67 11.96 3.17 20.21
C SER A 67 10.80 4.17 20.25
N GLY A 68 9.64 3.87 19.69
CA GLY A 68 8.49 4.79 19.61
C GLY A 68 8.72 6.02 18.73
N ARG A 69 9.78 6.03 17.91
CA ARG A 69 10.16 7.17 17.06
C ARG A 69 9.52 7.15 15.69
N PHE A 70 8.92 6.03 15.27
CA PHE A 70 8.39 5.90 13.91
C PHE A 70 7.28 6.92 13.62
N ALA A 71 6.21 6.91 14.42
CA ALA A 71 5.08 7.81 14.24
C ALA A 71 5.47 9.30 14.27
N PRO A 72 6.16 9.84 15.31
CA PRO A 72 6.49 11.26 15.35
C PRO A 72 7.37 11.71 14.18
N VAL A 73 8.37 10.90 13.78
CA VAL A 73 9.26 11.26 12.66
C VAL A 73 8.52 11.23 11.33
N VAL A 74 7.69 10.21 11.07
CA VAL A 74 6.97 10.12 9.80
C VAL A 74 5.88 11.19 9.70
N THR A 75 5.17 11.47 10.80
CA THR A 75 4.20 12.58 10.88
C THR A 75 4.85 13.91 10.50
N GLU A 76 5.99 14.24 11.09
CA GLU A 76 6.73 15.47 10.78
C GLU A 76 7.18 15.51 9.30
N LEU A 77 7.60 14.38 8.75
CA LEU A 77 8.01 14.32 7.35
C LEU A 77 6.84 14.52 6.38
N ILE A 78 5.66 14.00 6.70
CA ILE A 78 4.46 14.15 5.86
C ILE A 78 3.93 15.58 5.96
N SER A 79 3.85 16.16 7.16
CA SER A 79 3.36 17.54 7.35
C SER A 79 4.19 18.58 6.59
N ARG A 80 5.51 18.37 6.49
CA ARG A 80 6.43 19.23 5.71
C ARG A 80 6.26 19.13 4.19
N ARG A 81 5.50 18.16 3.66
CA ARG A 81 5.30 17.97 2.22
C ARG A 81 4.12 18.74 1.65
N ASP A 82 3.21 19.22 2.49
CA ASP A 82 1.97 19.89 2.10
C ASP A 82 1.12 19.05 1.10
N GLU A 83 1.15 17.73 1.26
CA GLU A 83 0.41 16.79 0.42
C GLU A 83 -0.90 16.38 1.09
N ARG A 84 -2.04 16.65 0.45
CA ARG A 84 -3.38 16.25 0.96
C ARG A 84 -3.71 14.78 0.76
N HIS A 85 -2.91 14.06 -0.03
CA HIS A 85 -3.14 12.67 -0.37
C HIS A 85 -1.83 11.91 -0.26
N PHE A 86 -1.82 10.88 0.58
CA PHE A 86 -0.64 10.07 0.83
C PHE A 86 -0.94 8.60 0.52
N ARG A 87 -0.11 7.99 -0.32
CA ARG A 87 -0.14 6.54 -0.54
C ARG A 87 0.86 5.90 0.42
N LEU A 88 0.40 5.02 1.31
CA LEU A 88 1.28 4.41 2.30
C LEU A 88 2.43 3.65 1.64
N HIS A 89 2.13 2.62 0.84
CA HIS A 89 3.15 1.75 0.27
C HIS A 89 3.13 1.80 -1.26
N ASP A 90 4.16 2.37 -1.86
CA ASP A 90 4.48 2.19 -3.29
C ASP A 90 5.09 0.80 -3.57
N SER A 91 5.65 0.18 -2.52
CA SER A 91 6.21 -1.17 -2.43
C SER A 91 6.25 -1.62 -0.98
N GLY A 92 6.26 -2.94 -0.79
CA GLY A 92 6.11 -3.54 0.53
C GLY A 92 4.64 -3.51 0.97
N ASP A 93 4.42 -3.81 2.25
CA ASP A 93 3.08 -3.93 2.84
C ASP A 93 3.19 -3.83 4.37
N PHE A 94 2.06 -3.96 5.05
CA PHE A 94 2.02 -4.10 6.51
C PHE A 94 2.56 -5.47 6.95
N PHE A 95 3.59 -5.48 7.79
CA PHE A 95 4.28 -6.72 8.18
C PHE A 95 4.12 -7.09 9.67
N SER A 96 3.59 -6.20 10.50
CA SER A 96 3.35 -6.46 11.92
C SER A 96 2.26 -5.54 12.50
N PRO A 97 1.55 -5.95 13.57
CA PRO A 97 0.57 -5.09 14.24
C PRO A 97 1.17 -3.76 14.72
N PRO A 98 2.34 -3.71 15.40
CA PRO A 98 2.96 -2.43 15.80
C PRO A 98 3.22 -1.47 14.64
N TYR A 99 3.49 -1.99 13.44
CA TYR A 99 3.67 -1.14 12.26
C TYR A 99 2.35 -0.53 11.76
N VAL A 100 1.26 -1.30 11.79
CA VAL A 100 -0.09 -0.77 11.48
C VAL A 100 -0.50 0.27 12.52
N ASP A 101 -0.21 0.01 13.79
CA ASP A 101 -0.52 0.88 14.92
C ASP A 101 0.21 2.23 14.81
N ALA A 102 1.47 2.21 14.40
CA ALA A 102 2.20 3.44 14.14
C ALA A 102 1.59 4.27 12.98
N TRP A 103 1.06 3.61 11.93
CA TRP A 103 0.32 4.31 10.88
C TRP A 103 -1.04 4.84 11.35
N TYR A 104 -1.69 4.16 12.29
CA TYR A 104 -2.90 4.65 12.94
C TYR A 104 -2.62 5.95 13.71
N GLU A 105 -1.53 6.02 14.47
CA GLU A 105 -1.09 7.25 15.14
C GLU A 105 -0.79 8.39 14.17
N ILE A 106 -0.08 8.09 13.08
CA ILE A 106 0.23 9.09 12.03
C ILE A 106 -1.07 9.64 11.41
N ALA A 107 -2.01 8.76 11.08
CA ALA A 107 -3.28 9.15 10.46
C ALA A 107 -4.15 9.99 11.40
N LEU A 108 -4.16 9.69 12.70
CA LEU A 108 -4.81 10.52 13.72
C LEU A 108 -4.16 11.90 13.84
N ALA A 109 -2.84 11.97 13.76
CA ALA A 109 -2.09 13.22 13.89
C ALA A 109 -2.21 14.14 12.66
N LEU A 110 -2.64 13.61 11.51
CA LEU A 110 -2.75 14.33 10.22
C LEU A 110 -4.17 14.20 9.64
N PRO A 111 -5.20 14.74 10.32
CA PRO A 111 -6.60 14.60 9.88
C PRO A 111 -6.89 15.23 8.51
N GLU A 112 -6.08 16.21 8.08
CA GLU A 112 -6.18 16.88 6.78
C GLU A 112 -5.59 16.07 5.60
N VAL A 113 -4.86 15.00 5.89
CA VAL A 113 -4.25 14.12 4.89
C VAL A 113 -5.13 12.90 4.70
N SER A 114 -5.53 12.64 3.45
CA SER A 114 -6.19 11.40 3.07
C SER A 114 -5.15 10.32 2.80
N PHE A 115 -5.24 9.22 3.53
CA PHE A 115 -4.34 8.07 3.42
C PHE A 115 -4.98 6.93 2.62
N TRP A 116 -4.19 6.30 1.75
CA TRP A 116 -4.62 5.11 1.00
C TRP A 116 -3.56 4.03 1.06
N ALA A 117 -4.00 2.81 1.38
CA ALA A 117 -3.14 1.63 1.52
C ALA A 117 -3.75 0.42 0.79
N PRO A 118 -3.33 0.12 -0.45
CA PRO A 118 -3.61 -1.18 -1.06
C PRO A 118 -2.76 -2.25 -0.36
N THR A 119 -3.39 -3.25 0.24
CA THR A 119 -2.69 -4.26 1.05
C THR A 119 -3.11 -5.69 0.70
N ARG A 120 -2.17 -6.62 0.75
CA ARG A 120 -2.39 -8.07 0.74
C ARG A 120 -2.22 -8.69 2.12
N SER A 121 -1.86 -7.89 3.12
CA SER A 121 -1.65 -8.35 4.50
C SER A 121 -2.91 -8.81 5.22
N TRP A 122 -4.09 -8.71 4.59
CA TRP A 122 -5.29 -9.45 5.00
C TRP A 122 -5.13 -10.97 4.84
N ALA A 123 -4.16 -11.40 4.02
CA ALA A 123 -3.83 -12.80 3.79
C ALA A 123 -2.48 -13.18 4.43
N ILE A 124 -2.31 -14.48 4.62
CA ILE A 124 -1.03 -15.14 4.92
C ILE A 124 -0.91 -16.37 4.03
N HIS A 125 0.18 -16.47 3.26
CA HIS A 125 0.43 -17.59 2.33
C HIS A 125 -0.74 -17.92 1.38
N GLY A 126 -1.47 -16.91 0.89
CA GLY A 126 -2.58 -17.12 -0.04
C GLY A 126 -3.95 -17.37 0.60
N GLN A 127 -4.00 -17.50 1.93
CA GLN A 127 -5.24 -17.74 2.67
C GLN A 127 -5.64 -16.50 3.45
N VAL A 128 -6.95 -16.29 3.62
CA VAL A 128 -7.47 -15.23 4.50
C VAL A 128 -6.97 -15.50 5.91
N ARG A 129 -6.48 -14.46 6.60
CA ARG A 129 -6.12 -14.58 8.02
C ARG A 129 -7.35 -14.95 8.86
N PRO A 130 -7.18 -15.74 9.94
CA PRO A 130 -8.23 -15.92 10.93
C PRO A 130 -8.75 -14.57 11.46
N ASP A 131 -10.02 -14.52 11.89
CA ASP A 131 -10.64 -13.28 12.34
C ASP A 131 -10.00 -12.70 13.62
N ASP A 132 -9.39 -13.55 14.44
CA ASP A 132 -8.65 -13.22 15.66
C ASP A 132 -7.16 -12.90 15.39
N ASP A 133 -6.72 -12.90 14.13
CA ASP A 133 -5.34 -12.54 13.78
C ASP A 133 -5.07 -11.06 14.14
N PRO A 134 -4.01 -10.78 14.92
CA PRO A 134 -3.75 -9.44 15.43
C PRO A 134 -3.40 -8.44 14.33
N LEU A 135 -2.80 -8.87 13.21
CA LEU A 135 -2.51 -7.97 12.09
C LEU A 135 -3.80 -7.58 11.38
N LEU A 136 -4.72 -8.53 11.17
CA LEU A 136 -6.02 -8.25 10.59
C LEU A 136 -6.85 -7.32 11.49
N ALA A 137 -6.83 -7.54 12.81
CA ALA A 137 -7.47 -6.67 13.79
C ALA A 137 -6.91 -5.23 13.73
N SER A 138 -5.59 -5.04 13.69
CA SER A 138 -4.99 -3.71 13.54
C SER A 138 -5.35 -3.06 12.19
N LEU A 139 -5.41 -3.82 11.09
CA LEU A 139 -5.82 -3.29 9.78
C LEU A 139 -7.27 -2.79 9.80
N ARG A 140 -8.18 -3.52 10.47
CA ARG A 140 -9.58 -3.11 10.66
C ARG A 140 -9.67 -1.83 11.48
N ARG A 141 -8.87 -1.71 12.55
CA ARG A 141 -8.80 -0.48 13.35
C ARG A 141 -8.30 0.71 12.53
N LEU A 142 -7.26 0.51 11.72
CA LEU A 142 -6.76 1.53 10.80
C LEU A 142 -7.82 1.93 9.76
N ALA A 143 -8.58 0.96 9.23
CA ALA A 143 -9.66 1.21 8.29
C ALA A 143 -10.85 1.96 8.90
N PHE A 144 -10.98 2.00 10.22
CA PHE A 144 -12.04 2.72 10.90
C PHE A 144 -11.83 4.24 10.93
N LEU A 145 -10.60 4.71 10.66
CA LEU A 145 -10.30 6.15 10.63
C LEU A 145 -10.90 6.81 9.39
N PRO A 146 -11.58 7.97 9.53
CA PRO A 146 -12.33 8.60 8.43
C PRO A 146 -11.43 9.14 7.30
N ASN A 147 -10.15 9.39 7.59
CA ASN A 147 -9.17 9.85 6.61
C ASN A 147 -8.31 8.71 6.04
N VAL A 148 -8.66 7.44 6.26
CA VAL A 148 -7.86 6.29 5.80
C VAL A 148 -8.70 5.33 4.95
N THR A 149 -8.18 4.97 3.77
CA THR A 149 -8.70 3.87 2.94
C THR A 149 -7.72 2.69 2.94
N VAL A 150 -7.95 1.70 3.81
CA VAL A 150 -7.27 0.39 3.76
C VAL A 150 -7.99 -0.54 2.80
N ARG A 151 -7.38 -0.84 1.65
CA ARG A 151 -8.00 -1.56 0.54
C ARG A 151 -7.40 -2.96 0.36
N PRO A 152 -8.15 -4.04 0.61
CA PRO A 152 -7.65 -5.39 0.40
C PRO A 152 -7.46 -5.62 -1.11
N SER A 153 -6.27 -6.07 -1.49
CA SER A 153 -5.87 -6.25 -2.89
C SER A 153 -5.86 -7.73 -3.27
N ALA A 154 -6.35 -8.05 -4.47
CA ALA A 154 -6.36 -9.40 -5.01
C ALA A 154 -4.95 -10.00 -5.09
N LEU A 155 -4.83 -11.29 -4.80
CA LEU A 155 -3.57 -12.02 -4.81
C LEU A 155 -3.18 -12.44 -6.23
N LEU A 156 -4.17 -12.71 -7.08
CA LEU A 156 -4.01 -13.16 -8.46
C LEU A 156 -4.38 -12.06 -9.46
N ILE A 157 -3.70 -12.06 -10.60
CA ILE A 157 -4.10 -11.29 -11.77
C ILE A 157 -5.43 -11.86 -12.27
N ASP A 158 -6.32 -10.98 -12.73
CA ASP A 158 -7.68 -11.28 -13.18
C ASP A 158 -8.64 -11.83 -12.12
N GLY A 159 -8.16 -12.00 -10.88
CA GLY A 159 -8.99 -12.30 -9.73
C GLY A 159 -9.90 -11.12 -9.35
N ASP A 160 -11.02 -11.43 -8.71
CA ASP A 160 -11.95 -10.41 -8.26
C ASP A 160 -11.40 -9.60 -7.08
N PRO A 161 -11.83 -8.34 -6.92
CA PRO A 161 -11.53 -7.56 -5.73
C PRO A 161 -12.00 -8.30 -4.47
N PRO A 162 -11.13 -8.57 -3.49
CA PRO A 162 -11.51 -9.32 -2.30
C PRO A 162 -12.47 -8.50 -1.42
N VAL A 163 -13.39 -9.20 -0.76
CA VAL A 163 -14.29 -8.64 0.25
C VAL A 163 -13.85 -9.18 1.61
N ILE A 164 -13.29 -8.31 2.44
CA ILE A 164 -12.79 -8.66 3.78
C ILE A 164 -13.58 -7.86 4.81
N PRO A 165 -14.34 -8.52 5.71
CA PRO A 165 -15.12 -7.82 6.73
C PRO A 165 -14.27 -6.86 7.55
N GLY A 166 -14.76 -5.63 7.74
CA GLY A 166 -14.08 -4.55 8.47
C GLY A 166 -12.99 -3.81 7.69
N LEU A 167 -12.76 -4.15 6.42
CA LEU A 167 -11.92 -3.37 5.50
C LEU A 167 -12.77 -2.72 4.39
N HIS A 168 -12.16 -1.79 3.65
CA HIS A 168 -12.82 -1.12 2.54
C HIS A 168 -12.99 -2.02 1.32
N ALA A 169 -13.72 -1.54 0.31
CA ALA A 169 -13.93 -2.28 -0.93
C ALA A 169 -12.60 -2.61 -1.61
N GLY A 170 -12.44 -3.84 -2.08
CA GLY A 170 -11.16 -4.34 -2.56
C GLY A 170 -10.62 -3.66 -3.82
N SER A 171 -9.44 -4.10 -4.24
CA SER A 171 -8.92 -3.83 -5.59
C SER A 171 -8.34 -5.06 -6.25
N SER A 172 -8.31 -5.08 -7.57
CA SER A 172 -7.65 -6.12 -8.36
C SER A 172 -6.87 -5.55 -9.54
N VAL A 173 -6.11 -6.42 -10.21
CA VAL A 173 -5.40 -6.11 -11.45
C VAL A 173 -5.95 -7.05 -12.52
N THR A 174 -6.27 -6.53 -13.70
CA THR A 174 -6.81 -7.31 -14.82
C THR A 174 -5.98 -7.14 -16.09
N THR A 175 -5.97 -8.16 -16.93
CA THR A 175 -5.46 -8.10 -18.31
C THR A 175 -6.51 -7.64 -19.32
N ASP A 176 -7.79 -7.64 -18.94
CA ASP A 176 -8.91 -7.24 -19.78
C ASP A 176 -9.26 -5.74 -19.60
N PRO A 177 -9.05 -4.89 -20.63
CA PRO A 177 -9.42 -3.47 -20.57
C PRO A 177 -10.90 -3.23 -20.24
N ALA A 178 -11.80 -4.11 -20.66
CA ALA A 178 -13.24 -3.96 -20.43
C ALA A 178 -13.61 -4.08 -18.93
N ARG A 179 -12.80 -4.81 -18.15
CA ARG A 179 -12.97 -4.94 -16.70
C ARG A 179 -12.33 -3.79 -15.91
N SER A 180 -11.49 -2.96 -16.51
CA SER A 180 -10.75 -1.94 -15.78
C SER A 180 -11.59 -0.70 -15.46
N THR A 181 -11.63 -0.33 -14.18
CA THR A 181 -12.38 0.83 -13.68
C THR A 181 -11.51 2.04 -13.35
N CYS A 182 -10.18 1.90 -13.44
CA CYS A 182 -9.23 2.97 -13.14
C CYS A 182 -8.93 3.80 -14.41
N PRO A 183 -9.21 5.12 -14.46
CA PRO A 183 -9.03 5.91 -15.68
C PRO A 183 -7.56 6.19 -16.04
N LYS A 184 -6.60 5.74 -15.22
CA LYS A 184 -5.16 5.98 -15.42
C LYS A 184 -4.69 5.59 -16.83
N TYR A 185 -5.17 4.45 -17.34
CA TYR A 185 -4.73 3.92 -18.64
C TYR A 185 -5.31 4.68 -19.83
N LEU A 186 -6.34 5.52 -19.61
CA LEU A 186 -6.94 6.38 -20.64
C LEU A 186 -6.10 7.65 -20.90
N ARG A 187 -5.08 7.90 -20.08
CA ARG A 187 -4.19 9.07 -20.21
C ARG A 187 -2.88 8.69 -20.88
N SER A 188 -2.28 9.65 -21.60
CA SER A 188 -0.97 9.50 -22.24
C SER A 188 0.01 10.57 -21.74
N PRO A 189 1.09 10.20 -21.00
CA PRO A 189 1.40 8.85 -20.50
C PRO A 189 0.42 8.39 -19.38
N PRO A 190 0.31 7.08 -19.11
CA PRO A 190 -0.59 6.58 -18.06
C PRO A 190 -0.26 7.11 -16.66
N ALA A 191 -1.12 7.96 -16.13
CA ALA A 191 -0.96 8.60 -14.83
C ALA A 191 -2.31 8.86 -14.14
N CYS A 192 -2.31 8.97 -12.82
CA CYS A 192 -3.50 9.31 -12.05
C CYS A 192 -3.91 10.78 -12.28
N GLY A 193 -2.95 11.68 -12.52
CA GLY A 193 -3.21 13.12 -12.64
C GLY A 193 -3.94 13.67 -11.41
N ASP A 194 -5.11 14.26 -11.63
CA ASP A 194 -6.03 14.80 -10.65
C ASP A 194 -7.00 13.76 -10.03
N CYS A 195 -7.05 12.53 -10.54
CA CYS A 195 -7.92 11.48 -10.01
C CYS A 195 -7.53 11.09 -8.58
N ARG A 196 -8.51 11.04 -7.67
CA ARG A 196 -8.36 10.64 -6.26
C ARG A 196 -9.28 9.52 -5.82
N ARG A 197 -9.85 8.76 -6.76
CA ARG A 197 -10.79 7.66 -6.50
C ARG A 197 -10.31 6.67 -5.44
N CYS A 198 -9.00 6.35 -5.42
CA CYS A 198 -8.44 5.41 -4.45
C CYS A 198 -8.55 5.87 -2.99
N TRP A 199 -8.59 7.19 -2.75
CA TRP A 199 -8.78 7.81 -1.44
C TRP A 199 -10.25 8.19 -1.18
N ALA A 200 -10.91 8.76 -2.20
CA ALA A 200 -12.22 9.38 -2.05
C ALA A 200 -13.41 8.39 -2.13
N GLU A 201 -13.21 7.20 -2.70
CA GLU A 201 -14.27 6.20 -2.85
C GLU A 201 -13.94 4.89 -2.12
N PRO A 202 -13.89 4.90 -0.77
CA PRO A 202 -13.54 3.72 0.03
C PRO A 202 -14.48 2.53 -0.22
N LEU A 203 -15.75 2.78 -0.52
CA LEU A 203 -16.76 1.73 -0.66
C LEU A 203 -16.93 1.17 -2.09
N LYS A 204 -16.19 1.69 -3.08
CA LYS A 204 -16.27 1.22 -4.47
C LYS A 204 -15.02 0.45 -4.85
N PRO A 205 -15.12 -0.80 -5.36
CA PRO A 205 -13.96 -1.55 -5.82
C PRO A 205 -13.21 -0.84 -6.96
N VAL A 206 -11.89 -1.06 -7.04
CA VAL A 206 -11.04 -0.51 -8.12
C VAL A 206 -10.30 -1.63 -8.83
N VAL A 207 -10.44 -1.70 -10.16
CA VAL A 207 -9.81 -2.71 -11.01
C VAL A 207 -8.80 -2.01 -11.92
N TYR A 208 -7.51 -2.27 -11.70
CA TYR A 208 -6.42 -1.67 -12.46
C TYR A 208 -6.07 -2.51 -13.69
N LEU A 209 -5.88 -1.87 -14.84
CA LEU A 209 -5.30 -2.55 -15.99
C LEU A 209 -3.82 -2.88 -15.74
N LYS A 210 -3.40 -4.09 -16.10
CA LYS A 210 -2.00 -4.54 -16.07
C LYS A 210 -1.15 -3.66 -17.00
N HIS A 211 0.08 -3.35 -16.59
CA HIS A 211 0.97 -2.35 -17.22
C HIS A 211 2.45 -2.61 -16.93
#